data_AF-A0A1N6G650-F1
#
_entry.id   AF-A0A1N6G650-F1
#
_cell.length_a   1.000
_cell.length_b   1.000
_cell.length_c   1.000
_cell.angle_alpha   90.00
_cell.angle_beta   90.00
_cell.angle_gamma   90.00
#
_symmetry.space_group_name_H-M   'P 1'
#
loop_
_entity.id
_entity.type
_entity.pdbx_description
1 polymer ?
#
loop_
_entity_poly.entity_id
_entity_poly.type
_entity_poly.pdbx_seq_one_letter_code
_entity_poly.pdbx_strand_id
1 'polypeptide(L)'
;MKSIFSLLIFLFFSNYCHAHKPKVKVERFGSVKTFFRSGFNFGDKIIESQEMKIHIIGKLSQIISKRLNLKDTLMIEYDRSYNKNKLTILENDNSNYKVLGLTEGSVIKSNEKGIAVRIIAENVNITDVLKLVEYTILNRKKINKFLIPTDHNYSYNDENIITVLANSDDFIQKITKKQSNLIDEIINNEVELLNNGFSKTKISWKNGEFIFGINDIPPTKGNYLKLETEKYTIKDFKYYVENTWNDFFVIFNDSNCFTYFDGRKENTFSQKLDEKISDFYPFRLNKDKISNKILLIPFNNDSLYVYKINKKLLQKIE
;
A
#
# COMPACT_ATOMS: atom_id res chain seq x y z
N MET A 1 3.55 34.65 -36.18
CA MET A 1 3.87 34.81 -34.74
C MET A 1 2.91 34.06 -33.80
N LYS A 2 1.59 34.10 -33.98
CA LYS A 2 0.64 33.37 -33.10
C LYS A 2 0.82 31.83 -33.10
N SER A 3 1.15 31.21 -34.24
CA SER A 3 1.36 29.75 -34.32
C SER A 3 2.64 29.26 -33.63
N ILE A 4 3.72 30.06 -33.67
CA ILE A 4 4.99 29.75 -32.98
C ILE A 4 4.81 29.84 -31.46
N PHE A 5 4.01 30.80 -30.99
CA PHE A 5 3.71 30.96 -29.57
C PHE A 5 2.85 29.80 -29.04
N SER A 6 1.85 29.35 -29.82
CA SER A 6 1.09 28.12 -29.49
C SER A 6 1.96 26.87 -29.50
N LEU A 7 2.92 26.73 -30.43
CA LEU A 7 3.86 25.60 -30.47
C LEU A 7 4.79 25.61 -29.26
N LEU A 8 5.30 26.77 -28.84
CA LEU A 8 6.12 26.93 -27.64
C LEU A 8 5.33 26.59 -26.38
N ILE A 9 4.08 27.05 -26.27
CA ILE A 9 3.17 26.66 -25.18
C ILE A 9 2.96 25.14 -25.19
N PHE A 10 2.70 24.54 -26.36
CA PHE A 10 2.55 23.08 -26.48
C PHE A 10 3.83 22.32 -26.11
N LEU A 11 5.02 22.83 -26.44
CA LEU A 11 6.32 22.24 -26.07
C LEU A 11 6.65 22.39 -24.59
N PHE A 12 6.26 23.51 -23.97
CA PHE A 12 6.36 23.70 -22.52
C PHE A 12 5.41 22.75 -21.78
N PHE A 13 4.18 22.53 -22.29
CA PHE A 13 3.21 21.60 -21.71
C PHE A 13 3.42 20.13 -22.12
N SER A 14 4.13 19.83 -23.21
CA SER A 14 4.39 18.44 -23.62
C SER A 14 5.33 17.73 -22.65
N ASN A 15 6.20 18.47 -21.95
CA ASN A 15 7.00 17.93 -20.85
C ASN A 15 6.20 17.69 -19.55
N TYR A 16 4.98 18.24 -19.43
CA TYR A 16 4.07 17.96 -18.32
C TYR A 16 3.19 16.73 -18.56
N CYS A 17 3.25 16.11 -19.74
CA CYS A 17 2.75 14.76 -19.95
C CYS A 17 3.74 13.75 -19.35
N HIS A 18 3.84 13.71 -18.03
CA HIS A 18 4.51 12.60 -17.36
C HIS A 18 3.66 11.36 -17.58
N ALA A 19 4.11 10.49 -18.49
CA ALA A 19 3.68 9.10 -18.52
C ALA A 19 3.76 8.57 -17.07
N HIS A 20 2.63 8.12 -16.54
CA HIS A 20 2.44 7.82 -15.12
C HIS A 20 3.41 6.72 -14.65
N LYS A 21 4.59 7.12 -14.17
CA LYS A 21 5.56 6.17 -13.60
C LYS A 21 5.02 5.65 -12.27
N PRO A 22 5.01 4.34 -12.03
CA PRO A 22 4.69 3.74 -10.73
C PRO A 22 5.32 4.48 -9.55
N LYS A 23 4.55 4.63 -8.46
CA LYS A 23 5.08 5.07 -7.17
C LYS A 23 5.95 3.95 -6.62
N VAL A 24 7.18 4.30 -6.23
CA VAL A 24 8.14 3.37 -5.66
C VAL A 24 8.50 3.84 -4.25
N LYS A 25 8.54 2.90 -3.30
CA LYS A 25 8.95 3.16 -1.92
C LYS A 25 9.95 2.11 -1.46
N VAL A 26 11.07 2.58 -0.90
CA VAL A 26 12.12 1.71 -0.37
C VAL A 26 12.38 2.10 1.08
N GLU A 27 12.31 1.14 1.98
CA GLU A 27 12.52 1.37 3.41
C GLU A 27 13.46 0.32 4.00
N ARG A 28 14.11 0.68 5.12
CA ARG A 28 15.04 -0.20 5.82
C ARG A 28 14.71 -0.29 7.31
N PHE A 29 14.60 -1.51 7.81
CA PHE A 29 14.33 -1.84 9.21
C PHE A 29 15.46 -2.76 9.73
N GLY A 30 16.60 -2.16 10.06
CA GLY A 30 17.81 -2.91 10.44
C GLY A 30 18.38 -3.73 9.27
N SER A 31 18.36 -5.06 9.41
CA SER A 31 18.76 -6.03 8.37
C SER A 31 17.69 -6.25 7.30
N VAL A 32 16.45 -5.81 7.52
CA VAL A 32 15.35 -5.95 6.57
C VAL A 32 15.29 -4.75 5.64
N LYS A 33 15.22 -4.99 4.34
CA LYS A 33 14.95 -3.99 3.30
C LYS A 33 13.61 -4.32 2.66
N THR A 34 12.82 -3.31 2.40
CA THR A 34 11.55 -3.44 1.69
C THR A 34 11.58 -2.62 0.41
N PHE A 35 10.97 -3.15 -0.64
CA PHE A 35 10.73 -2.47 -1.90
C PHE A 35 9.24 -2.63 -2.23
N PHE A 36 8.56 -1.52 -2.44
CA PHE A 36 7.19 -1.45 -2.91
C PHE A 36 7.16 -0.73 -4.26
N ARG A 37 6.45 -1.29 -5.22
CA ARG A 37 6.05 -0.63 -6.46
C ARG A 37 4.54 -0.74 -6.62
N SER A 38 3.88 0.41 -6.76
CA SER A 38 2.44 0.48 -7.04
C SER A 38 2.16 0.06 -8.49
N GLY A 39 0.98 -0.48 -8.79
CA GLY A 39 0.59 -0.70 -10.19
C GLY A 39 0.36 0.60 -10.96
N PHE A 40 0.09 1.71 -10.26
CA PHE A 40 -0.06 3.04 -10.85
C PHE A 40 0.26 4.15 -9.85
N ASN A 41 0.72 5.29 -10.36
CA ASN A 41 0.93 6.48 -9.53
C ASN A 41 -0.24 7.44 -9.63
N PHE A 42 -1.02 7.48 -8.55
CA PHE A 42 -2.17 8.37 -8.41
C PHE A 42 -1.84 9.71 -7.73
N GLY A 43 -0.55 10.04 -7.61
CA GLY A 43 -0.04 11.21 -6.93
C GLY A 43 0.23 10.98 -5.44
N ASP A 44 0.99 11.89 -4.83
CA ASP A 44 1.52 11.72 -3.48
C ASP A 44 0.44 11.66 -2.39
N LYS A 45 -0.72 12.26 -2.65
CA LYS A 45 -1.85 12.33 -1.71
C LYS A 45 -2.67 11.04 -1.62
N ILE A 46 -2.51 10.11 -2.56
CA ILE A 46 -3.23 8.84 -2.54
C ILE A 46 -2.32 7.78 -1.92
N ILE A 47 -2.73 7.27 -0.76
CA ILE A 47 -1.97 6.25 -0.02
C ILE A 47 -2.77 4.95 -0.05
N GLU A 48 -2.26 3.97 -0.79
CA GLU A 48 -2.87 2.65 -0.90
C GLU A 48 -2.63 1.82 0.35
N SER A 49 -3.59 0.96 0.73
CA SER A 49 -3.40 0.04 1.86
C SER A 49 -2.20 -0.88 1.65
N GLN A 50 -1.94 -1.29 0.41
CA GLN A 50 -0.83 -2.18 0.08
C GLN A 50 0.53 -1.53 0.36
N GLU A 51 0.68 -0.23 0.12
CA GLU A 51 1.89 0.52 0.52
C GLU A 51 2.13 0.40 2.03
N MET A 52 1.07 0.58 2.83
CA MET A 52 1.13 0.49 4.28
C MET A 52 1.39 -0.94 4.77
N LYS A 53 0.83 -1.95 4.10
CA LYS A 53 1.08 -3.37 4.41
C LYS A 53 2.56 -3.73 4.27
N ILE A 54 3.25 -3.23 3.25
CA ILE A 54 4.69 -3.49 3.09
C ILE A 54 5.51 -2.85 4.21
N HIS A 55 5.15 -1.64 4.67
CA HIS A 55 5.77 -1.05 5.86
C HIS A 55 5.56 -1.93 7.10
N ILE A 56 4.32 -2.40 7.34
CA ILE A 56 3.99 -3.29 8.46
C ILE A 56 4.81 -4.59 8.39
N ILE A 57 4.82 -5.22 7.21
CA ILE A 57 5.59 -6.44 6.96
C ILE A 57 7.08 -6.20 7.24
N GLY A 58 7.65 -5.08 6.81
CA GLY A 58 9.05 -4.73 7.06
C GLY A 58 9.37 -4.60 8.55
N LYS A 59 8.53 -3.87 9.30
CA LYS A 59 8.66 -3.70 10.76
C LYS A 59 8.57 -5.03 11.51
N LEU A 60 7.56 -5.85 11.21
CA LEU A 60 7.36 -7.13 11.88
C LEU A 60 8.43 -8.16 11.46
N SER A 61 8.87 -8.14 10.20
CA SER A 61 9.98 -8.98 9.73
C SER A 61 11.30 -8.65 10.41
N GLN A 62 11.52 -7.39 10.85
CA GLN A 62 12.68 -7.05 11.67
C GLN A 62 12.66 -7.80 13.02
N ILE A 63 11.48 -7.97 13.62
CA ILE A 63 11.31 -8.74 14.85
C ILE A 63 11.62 -10.22 14.60
N ILE A 64 11.08 -10.79 13.51
CA ILE A 64 11.36 -12.17 13.08
C ILE A 64 12.87 -12.37 12.87
N SER A 65 13.51 -11.49 12.09
CA SER A 65 14.95 -11.54 11.79
C SER A 65 15.79 -11.53 13.07
N LYS A 66 15.44 -10.72 14.06
CA LYS A 66 16.13 -10.68 15.36
C LYS A 66 15.94 -11.98 16.14
N ARG A 67 14.71 -12.48 16.24
CA ARG A 67 14.40 -13.70 17.01
C ARG A 67 15.00 -14.97 16.40
N LEU A 68 15.09 -15.03 15.07
CA LEU A 68 15.72 -16.13 14.35
C LEU A 68 17.23 -15.93 14.13
N ASN A 69 17.84 -14.91 14.73
CA ASN A 69 19.27 -14.58 14.62
C ASN A 69 19.78 -14.48 13.18
N LEU A 70 18.97 -13.94 12.27
CA LEU A 70 19.38 -13.68 10.90
C LEU A 70 20.36 -12.50 10.88
N LYS A 71 21.60 -12.76 10.45
CA LYS A 71 22.66 -11.75 10.28
C LYS A 71 22.68 -11.13 8.89
N ASP A 72 22.21 -11.88 7.89
CA ASP A 72 22.22 -11.43 6.49
C ASP A 72 21.09 -10.43 6.22
N THR A 73 21.18 -9.73 5.08
CA THR A 73 20.08 -8.86 4.64
C THR A 73 18.88 -9.71 4.20
N LEU A 74 17.69 -9.35 4.69
CA LEU A 74 16.41 -9.85 4.17
C LEU A 74 15.79 -8.80 3.26
N MET A 75 15.62 -9.11 1.98
CA MET A 75 14.90 -8.28 1.03
C MET A 75 13.43 -8.73 0.94
N ILE A 76 12.50 -7.79 1.02
CA ILE A 76 11.07 -8.03 0.79
C ILE A 76 10.65 -7.13 -0.35
N GLU A 77 10.38 -7.72 -1.52
CA GLU A 77 9.93 -6.97 -2.69
C GLU A 77 8.46 -7.26 -2.96
N TYR A 78 7.68 -6.20 -3.19
CA TYR A 78 6.31 -6.29 -3.63
C TYR A 78 6.06 -5.35 -4.79
N ASP A 79 5.61 -5.93 -5.90
CA ASP A 79 5.07 -5.18 -7.03
C ASP A 79 3.59 -5.47 -7.16
N ARG A 80 2.80 -4.40 -7.07
CA ARG A 80 1.36 -4.48 -7.20
C ARG A 80 1.02 -4.60 -8.68
N SER A 81 0.61 -5.80 -9.09
CA SER A 81 0.20 -6.08 -10.47
C SER A 81 -1.29 -6.35 -10.53
N TYR A 82 -1.96 -5.75 -11.51
CA TYR A 82 -3.36 -6.03 -11.82
C TYR A 82 -3.51 -7.23 -12.78
N ASN A 83 -2.40 -7.83 -13.21
CA ASN A 83 -2.42 -9.09 -13.95
C ASN A 83 -2.78 -10.24 -13.00
N LYS A 84 -3.51 -11.24 -13.52
CA LYS A 84 -3.95 -12.40 -12.74
C LYS A 84 -2.80 -13.33 -12.32
N ASN A 85 -1.64 -13.21 -12.97
CA ASN A 85 -0.50 -14.10 -12.76
C ASN A 85 0.28 -13.67 -11.52
N LYS A 86 -0.10 -14.25 -10.37
CA LYS A 86 0.64 -14.11 -9.13
C LYS A 86 2.01 -14.80 -9.27
N LEU A 87 3.06 -14.12 -8.81
CA LEU A 87 4.41 -14.67 -8.74
C LEU A 87 4.94 -14.54 -7.32
N THR A 88 5.41 -15.64 -6.75
CA THR A 88 6.12 -15.62 -5.45
C THR A 88 7.49 -16.27 -5.60
N ILE A 89 8.54 -15.58 -5.16
CA ILE A 89 9.91 -16.08 -5.20
C ILE A 89 10.50 -15.97 -3.80
N LEU A 90 10.79 -17.12 -3.20
CA LEU A 90 11.55 -17.27 -1.98
C LEU A 90 12.94 -17.76 -2.39
N GLU A 91 13.97 -16.92 -2.21
CA GLU A 91 15.31 -17.29 -2.63
C GLU A 91 16.36 -16.85 -1.60
N ASN A 92 17.41 -17.65 -1.50
CA ASN A 92 18.64 -17.34 -0.79
C ASN A 92 19.71 -16.88 -1.79
N ASP A 93 20.72 -16.23 -1.24
CA ASP A 93 21.88 -15.67 -1.93
C ASP A 93 21.51 -14.55 -2.90
N ASN A 94 20.36 -13.89 -2.76
CA ASN A 94 19.96 -12.82 -3.67
C ASN A 94 19.14 -11.72 -3.01
N SER A 95 19.79 -10.59 -2.72
CA SER A 95 19.18 -9.38 -2.13
C SER A 95 19.13 -8.17 -3.08
N ASN A 96 19.32 -8.39 -4.39
CA ASN A 96 19.14 -7.35 -5.41
C ASN A 96 17.64 -7.02 -5.63
N TYR A 97 17.36 -5.86 -6.23
CA TYR A 97 15.99 -5.47 -6.61
C TYR A 97 15.53 -6.19 -7.89
N LYS A 98 15.22 -7.49 -7.78
CA LYS A 98 14.97 -8.35 -8.95
C LYS A 98 13.63 -8.05 -9.60
N VAL A 99 12.63 -7.65 -8.81
CA VAL A 99 11.28 -7.40 -9.30
C VAL A 99 11.26 -6.26 -10.33
N LEU A 100 12.10 -5.24 -10.16
CA LEU A 100 12.29 -4.18 -11.15
C LEU A 100 12.68 -4.73 -12.52
N GLY A 101 13.67 -5.62 -12.57
CA GLY A 101 14.08 -6.24 -13.82
C GLY A 101 12.95 -7.04 -14.46
N LEU A 102 12.21 -7.82 -13.66
CA LEU A 102 11.13 -8.66 -14.17
C LEU A 102 10.05 -7.84 -14.88
N THR A 103 9.68 -6.68 -14.32
CA THR A 103 8.71 -5.76 -14.93
C THR A 103 9.19 -5.11 -16.23
N GLU A 104 10.50 -5.17 -16.50
CA GLU A 104 11.14 -4.63 -17.71
C GLU A 104 11.55 -5.76 -18.68
N GLY A 105 11.14 -7.01 -18.41
CA GLY A 105 11.49 -8.16 -19.24
C GLY A 105 12.91 -8.67 -19.05
N SER A 106 13.56 -8.35 -17.92
CA SER A 106 14.94 -8.74 -17.63
C SER A 106 15.08 -9.55 -16.35
N VAL A 107 15.93 -10.58 -16.37
CA VAL A 107 16.24 -11.37 -15.17
C VAL A 107 17.53 -10.86 -14.54
N ILE A 108 17.40 -10.13 -13.43
CA ILE A 108 18.54 -9.63 -12.67
C ILE A 108 19.28 -10.79 -12.02
N LYS A 109 20.60 -10.86 -12.25
CA LYS A 109 21.47 -11.88 -11.67
C LYS A 109 21.55 -11.75 -10.15
N SER A 110 21.71 -12.91 -9.51
CA SER A 110 21.99 -13.03 -8.09
C SER A 110 23.25 -12.23 -7.70
N ASN A 111 23.23 -11.62 -6.51
CA ASN A 111 24.41 -10.99 -5.92
C ASN A 111 25.14 -11.88 -4.90
N GLU A 112 24.75 -13.15 -4.81
CA GLU A 112 25.29 -14.17 -3.91
C GLU A 112 25.22 -13.78 -2.42
N LYS A 113 24.28 -12.90 -2.04
CA LYS A 113 24.17 -12.34 -0.69
C LYS A 113 22.73 -12.18 -0.23
N GLY A 114 22.48 -12.52 1.03
CA GLY A 114 21.20 -12.29 1.69
C GLY A 114 20.10 -13.25 1.28
N ILE A 115 18.90 -13.03 1.81
CA ILE A 115 17.69 -13.79 1.48
C ILE A 115 16.63 -12.83 0.96
N ALA A 116 15.63 -13.36 0.27
CA ALA A 116 14.55 -12.55 -0.25
C ALA A 116 13.21 -13.26 -0.34
N VAL A 117 12.16 -12.47 -0.12
CA VAL A 117 10.76 -12.80 -0.36
C VAL A 117 10.23 -11.79 -1.37
N ARG A 118 9.89 -12.24 -2.57
CA ARG A 118 9.43 -11.39 -3.68
C ARG A 118 8.03 -11.80 -4.07
N ILE A 119 7.14 -10.83 -4.21
CA ILE A 119 5.73 -11.05 -4.52
C ILE A 119 5.31 -10.09 -5.62
N ILE A 120 4.75 -10.62 -6.69
CA ILE A 120 4.00 -9.87 -7.70
C ILE A 120 2.56 -10.34 -7.59
N ALA A 121 1.65 -9.46 -7.15
CA ALA A 121 0.25 -9.78 -6.94
C ALA A 121 -0.60 -8.51 -6.88
N GLU A 122 -1.92 -8.64 -6.98
CA GLU A 122 -2.82 -7.50 -6.80
C GLU A 122 -2.88 -7.03 -5.34
N ASN A 123 -2.87 -8.00 -4.42
CA ASN A 123 -3.01 -7.79 -2.98
C ASN A 123 -2.13 -8.76 -2.19
N VAL A 124 -1.64 -8.31 -1.03
CA VAL A 124 -0.95 -9.16 -0.05
C VAL A 124 -1.69 -9.22 1.28
N ASN A 125 -1.55 -10.37 1.96
CA ASN A 125 -1.94 -10.56 3.34
C ASN A 125 -0.69 -10.51 4.23
N ILE A 126 -0.71 -9.67 5.27
CA ILE A 126 0.45 -9.46 6.15
C ILE A 126 0.91 -10.77 6.79
N THR A 127 -0.02 -11.53 7.38
CA THR A 127 0.27 -12.79 8.07
C THR A 127 0.90 -13.81 7.12
N ASP A 128 0.37 -13.94 5.91
CA ASP A 128 0.93 -14.86 4.91
C ASP A 128 2.37 -14.49 4.56
N VAL A 129 2.64 -13.21 4.28
CA VAL A 129 4.01 -12.77 3.95
C VAL A 129 4.96 -12.99 5.12
N LEU A 130 4.54 -12.74 6.36
CA LEU A 130 5.36 -13.01 7.54
C LEU A 130 5.69 -14.49 7.70
N LYS A 131 4.75 -15.40 7.40
CA LYS A 131 5.01 -16.86 7.37
C LYS A 131 6.01 -17.23 6.27
N LEU A 132 5.92 -16.59 5.10
CA LEU A 132 6.90 -16.78 4.02
C LEU A 132 8.30 -16.31 4.45
N VAL A 133 8.39 -15.17 5.14
CA VAL A 133 9.63 -14.64 5.70
C VAL A 133 10.24 -15.60 6.70
N GLU A 134 9.47 -16.05 7.69
CA GLU A 134 9.92 -17.02 8.70
C GLU A 134 10.41 -18.31 8.04
N TYR A 135 9.62 -18.87 7.13
CA TYR A 135 9.98 -20.10 6.43
C TYR A 135 11.27 -19.95 5.63
N THR A 136 11.43 -18.82 4.93
CA THR A 136 12.62 -18.53 4.12
C THR A 136 13.87 -18.44 4.99
N ILE A 137 13.79 -17.78 6.15
CA ILE A 137 14.91 -17.70 7.10
C ILE A 137 15.30 -19.09 7.60
N LEU A 138 14.32 -19.88 8.05
CA LEU A 138 14.55 -21.22 8.61
C LEU A 138 15.09 -22.21 7.56
N ASN A 139 14.71 -22.06 6.30
CA ASN A 139 15.04 -23.00 5.22
C ASN A 139 16.06 -22.46 4.21
N ARG A 140 16.77 -21.36 4.52
CA ARG A 140 17.65 -20.64 3.59
C ARG A 140 18.62 -21.53 2.79
N LYS A 141 19.17 -22.59 3.38
CA LYS A 141 20.12 -23.52 2.71
C LYS A 141 19.48 -24.37 1.61
N LYS A 142 18.16 -24.54 1.62
CA LYS A 142 17.42 -25.42 0.71
C LYS A 142 16.36 -24.68 -0.10
N ILE A 143 16.06 -23.41 0.21
CA ILE A 143 14.92 -22.70 -0.35
C ILE A 143 14.96 -22.62 -1.89
N ASN A 144 16.15 -22.43 -2.47
CA ASN A 144 16.33 -22.36 -3.93
C ASN A 144 15.98 -23.67 -4.64
N LYS A 145 15.96 -24.82 -3.96
CA LYS A 145 15.57 -26.12 -4.54
C LYS A 145 14.07 -26.22 -4.84
N PHE A 146 13.27 -25.33 -4.27
CA PHE A 146 11.81 -25.28 -4.48
C PHE A 146 11.41 -24.29 -5.59
N LEU A 147 12.40 -23.72 -6.29
CA LEU A 147 12.17 -22.86 -7.43
C LEU A 147 12.02 -23.73 -8.69
N ILE A 148 10.98 -23.47 -9.46
CA ILE A 148 10.69 -24.10 -10.74
C ILE A 148 10.65 -23.04 -11.84
N PRO A 149 10.95 -23.40 -13.10
CA PRO A 149 10.69 -22.52 -14.23
C PRO A 149 9.19 -22.19 -14.32
N THR A 150 8.87 -20.91 -14.34
CA THR A 150 7.51 -20.38 -14.42
C THR A 150 7.50 -19.24 -15.43
N ASP A 151 6.53 -19.26 -16.33
CA ASP A 151 6.35 -18.17 -17.28
C ASP A 151 5.70 -16.97 -16.60
N HIS A 152 6.33 -15.81 -16.74
CA HIS A 152 5.87 -14.55 -16.19
C HIS A 152 5.57 -13.56 -17.30
N ASN A 153 4.33 -13.07 -17.32
CA ASN A 153 3.91 -12.02 -18.22
C ASN A 153 4.17 -10.65 -17.59
N TYR A 154 5.07 -9.88 -18.20
CA TYR A 154 5.42 -8.55 -17.72
C TYR A 154 4.72 -7.43 -18.52
N SER A 155 3.86 -7.79 -19.48
CA SER A 155 2.99 -6.86 -20.21
C SER A 155 1.52 -7.11 -19.87
N TYR A 156 0.68 -6.10 -20.10
CA TYR A 156 -0.78 -6.22 -19.96
C TYR A 156 -1.43 -6.95 -21.15
N ASN A 157 -0.77 -7.01 -22.31
CA ASN A 157 -1.35 -7.59 -23.54
C ASN A 157 -1.03 -9.07 -23.72
N ASP A 158 -0.49 -9.72 -22.71
CA ASP A 158 0.02 -11.07 -22.70
C ASP A 158 1.13 -11.43 -23.72
N GLU A 159 1.57 -10.50 -24.57
CA GLU A 159 2.54 -10.73 -25.65
C GLU A 159 3.99 -10.91 -25.18
N ASN A 160 4.31 -10.54 -23.94
CA ASN A 160 5.70 -10.45 -23.46
C ASN A 160 5.92 -11.35 -22.25
N ILE A 161 6.46 -12.53 -22.52
CA ILE A 161 6.68 -13.59 -21.52
C ILE A 161 8.18 -13.79 -21.31
N ILE A 162 8.58 -13.86 -20.04
CA ILE A 162 9.90 -14.34 -19.63
C ILE A 162 9.75 -15.55 -18.72
N THR A 163 10.63 -16.54 -18.88
CA THR A 163 10.69 -17.66 -17.94
C THR A 163 11.57 -17.28 -16.75
N VAL A 164 11.03 -17.43 -15.54
CA VAL A 164 11.69 -17.08 -14.28
C VAL A 164 11.64 -18.25 -13.30
N LEU A 165 12.62 -18.32 -12.41
CA LEU A 165 12.59 -19.30 -11.31
C LEU A 165 11.73 -18.76 -10.16
N ALA A 166 10.62 -19.43 -9.88
CA ALA A 166 9.66 -19.04 -8.85
C ALA A 166 9.12 -20.26 -8.09
N ASN A 167 8.46 -20.05 -6.95
CA ASN A 167 7.81 -21.12 -6.23
C ASN A 167 6.40 -21.37 -6.75
N SER A 168 5.97 -22.64 -6.78
CA SER A 168 4.60 -22.98 -7.14
C SER A 168 3.59 -22.51 -6.09
N ASP A 169 2.36 -22.21 -6.52
CA ASP A 169 1.29 -21.80 -5.61
C ASP A 169 0.99 -22.86 -4.54
N ASP A 170 1.03 -24.15 -4.90
CA ASP A 170 0.88 -25.25 -3.94
C ASP A 170 1.93 -25.22 -2.84
N PHE A 171 3.18 -24.90 -3.18
CA PHE A 171 4.25 -24.77 -2.20
C PHE A 171 4.03 -23.57 -1.28
N ILE A 172 3.64 -22.42 -1.85
CA ILE A 172 3.31 -21.21 -1.09
C ILE A 172 2.14 -21.46 -0.14
N GLN A 173 1.07 -22.09 -0.60
CA GLN A 173 -0.09 -22.44 0.23
C GLN A 173 0.26 -23.39 1.37
N LYS A 174 1.16 -24.37 1.13
CA LYS A 174 1.65 -25.27 2.20
C LYS A 174 2.37 -24.52 3.31
N ILE A 175 3.04 -23.41 2.99
CA ILE A 175 3.69 -22.55 3.99
C ILE A 175 2.64 -21.71 4.72
N THR A 176 1.77 -21.01 3.99
CA THR A 176 0.84 -20.04 4.60
C THR A 176 -0.27 -20.69 5.42
N LYS A 177 -0.67 -21.93 5.10
CA LYS A 177 -1.64 -22.71 5.90
C LYS A 177 -1.09 -23.20 7.24
N LYS A 178 0.23 -23.27 7.43
CA LYS A 178 0.80 -23.71 8.71
C LYS A 178 0.62 -22.66 9.79
N GLN A 179 0.32 -23.10 11.01
CA GLN A 179 0.32 -22.23 12.18
C GLN A 179 1.76 -21.85 12.54
N SER A 180 1.95 -20.61 13.01
CA SER A 180 3.25 -20.18 13.52
C SER A 180 3.06 -19.38 14.81
N ASN A 181 3.53 -19.97 15.91
CA ASN A 181 3.50 -19.34 17.23
C ASN A 181 4.23 -17.99 17.24
N LEU A 182 5.33 -17.89 16.49
CA LEU A 182 6.08 -16.64 16.37
C LEU A 182 5.24 -15.57 15.68
N ILE A 183 4.56 -15.91 14.58
CA ILE A 183 3.72 -14.95 13.87
C ILE A 183 2.53 -14.54 14.73
N ASP A 184 1.86 -15.50 15.38
CA ASP A 184 0.71 -15.25 16.27
C ASP A 184 1.05 -14.27 17.39
N GLU A 185 2.28 -14.34 17.91
CA GLU A 185 2.74 -13.42 18.93
C GLU A 185 2.97 -12.02 18.36
N ILE A 186 3.72 -11.90 17.25
CA ILE A 186 4.16 -10.58 16.77
C ILE A 186 3.05 -9.75 16.09
N ILE A 187 1.99 -10.38 15.56
CA ILE A 187 0.87 -9.65 14.93
C ILE A 187 0.09 -8.79 15.92
N ASN A 188 0.25 -9.07 17.23
CA ASN A 188 -0.35 -8.29 18.29
C ASN A 188 0.43 -7.01 18.63
N ASN A 189 1.63 -6.81 18.06
CA ASN A 189 2.38 -5.58 18.25
C ASN A 189 1.74 -4.45 17.43
N GLU A 190 1.51 -3.31 18.06
CA GLU A 190 1.06 -2.10 17.35
C GLU A 190 2.21 -1.56 16.49
N VAL A 191 1.93 -1.36 15.20
CA VAL A 191 2.84 -0.73 14.26
C VAL A 191 2.32 0.65 13.93
N GLU A 192 3.08 1.69 14.30
CA GLU A 192 2.78 3.07 13.91
C GLU A 192 3.13 3.29 12.43
N LEU A 193 2.20 3.85 11.67
CA LEU A 193 2.31 4.09 10.23
C LEU A 193 2.34 5.58 9.89
N LEU A 194 1.65 6.39 10.68
CA LEU A 194 1.61 7.84 10.56
C LEU A 194 1.41 8.46 11.94
N ASN A 195 2.14 9.52 12.25
CA ASN A 195 1.94 10.30 13.47
C ASN A 195 2.23 11.78 13.18
N ASN A 196 1.20 12.52 12.80
CA ASN A 196 1.31 13.92 12.39
C ASN A 196 1.12 14.84 13.59
N GLY A 197 2.02 14.80 14.58
CA GLY A 197 1.84 15.45 15.89
C GLY A 197 1.23 16.86 15.90
N PHE A 198 1.52 17.70 14.90
CA PHE A 198 0.93 19.04 14.73
C PHE A 198 -0.57 19.01 14.31
N SER A 199 -0.91 18.19 13.32
CA SER A 199 -2.29 18.00 12.83
C SER A 199 -3.07 16.95 13.61
N LYS A 200 -2.40 16.26 14.53
CA LYS A 200 -2.91 15.29 15.48
C LYS A 200 -3.61 14.06 14.86
N THR A 201 -3.40 13.76 13.59
CA THR A 201 -3.80 12.46 13.02
C THR A 201 -2.76 11.38 13.30
N LYS A 202 -3.23 10.18 13.64
CA LYS A 202 -2.41 8.98 13.80
C LYS A 202 -3.01 7.85 12.97
N ILE A 203 -2.15 7.06 12.32
CA ILE A 203 -2.54 5.76 11.76
C ILE A 203 -1.62 4.70 12.36
N SER A 204 -2.21 3.64 12.88
CA SER A 204 -1.48 2.44 13.30
C SER A 204 -2.15 1.17 12.78
N TRP A 205 -1.46 0.05 12.92
CA TRP A 205 -1.99 -1.27 12.62
C TRP A 205 -1.73 -2.21 13.79
N LYS A 206 -2.72 -3.03 14.13
CA LYS A 206 -2.62 -4.03 15.19
C LYS A 206 -3.60 -5.16 14.94
N ASN A 207 -3.16 -6.41 15.11
CA ASN A 207 -4.02 -7.59 15.08
C ASN A 207 -4.95 -7.67 13.85
N GLY A 208 -4.41 -7.39 12.66
CA GLY A 208 -5.18 -7.49 11.41
C GLY A 208 -6.05 -6.28 11.07
N GLU A 209 -5.97 -5.19 11.84
CA GLU A 209 -6.79 -4.01 11.62
C GLU A 209 -5.95 -2.73 11.56
N PHE A 210 -6.31 -1.85 10.63
CA PHE A 210 -5.85 -0.46 10.58
C PHE A 210 -6.70 0.38 11.53
N ILE A 211 -6.02 1.27 12.25
CA ILE A 211 -6.60 2.13 13.28
C ILE A 211 -6.29 3.58 12.90
N PHE A 212 -7.33 4.34 12.58
CA PHE A 212 -7.26 5.77 12.29
C PHE A 212 -7.67 6.55 13.55
N GLY A 213 -6.84 7.49 13.98
CA GLY A 213 -7.05 8.33 15.16
C GLY A 213 -6.84 9.80 14.86
N ILE A 214 -7.56 10.68 15.56
CA ILE A 214 -7.49 12.14 15.44
C ILE A 214 -7.41 12.72 16.85
N ASN A 215 -6.55 13.71 17.10
CA ASN A 215 -6.36 14.35 18.41
C ASN A 215 -5.80 13.44 19.53
N ASP A 216 -5.07 12.38 19.19
CA ASP A 216 -4.58 11.36 20.15
C ASP A 216 -3.42 11.80 21.08
N ILE A 217 -2.89 13.03 20.94
CA ILE A 217 -1.81 13.57 21.80
C ILE A 217 -2.36 14.76 22.60
N PRO A 218 -2.58 14.63 23.93
CA PRO A 218 -2.97 15.75 24.76
C PRO A 218 -1.80 16.76 24.87
N PRO A 219 -2.07 18.09 24.86
CA PRO A 219 -1.02 19.09 25.08
C PRO A 219 -0.34 18.86 26.44
N THR A 220 0.99 19.00 26.47
CA THR A 220 1.84 18.66 27.63
C THR A 220 1.65 19.56 28.86
N LYS A 221 0.89 20.66 28.77
CA LYS A 221 0.58 21.54 29.92
C LYS A 221 -0.79 22.23 29.77
N GLY A 222 -1.78 21.77 30.52
CA GLY A 222 -3.05 22.46 30.75
C GLY A 222 -4.22 21.51 31.08
N ASN A 223 -5.20 22.01 31.83
CA ASN A 223 -6.49 21.35 32.03
C ASN A 223 -7.32 21.48 30.75
N TYR A 224 -6.96 20.71 29.73
CA TYR A 224 -7.76 20.59 28.52
C TYR A 224 -8.76 19.46 28.73
N LEU A 225 -10.03 19.71 28.35
CA LEU A 225 -10.99 18.64 28.15
C LEU A 225 -10.33 17.60 27.24
N LYS A 226 -10.10 16.41 27.79
CA LYS A 226 -9.70 15.23 27.04
C LYS A 226 -10.85 14.98 26.07
N LEU A 227 -10.77 15.50 24.86
CA LEU A 227 -11.69 15.13 23.80
C LEU A 227 -11.58 13.60 23.71
N GLU A 228 -12.67 12.89 23.96
CA GLU A 228 -12.74 11.47 23.68
C GLU A 228 -12.58 11.32 22.17
N THR A 229 -11.38 10.99 21.76
CA THR A 229 -11.05 10.81 20.35
C THR A 229 -11.42 9.40 19.99
N GLU A 230 -12.54 9.27 19.27
CA GLU A 230 -12.95 7.98 18.74
C GLU A 230 -11.88 7.50 17.76
N LYS A 231 -11.61 6.19 17.77
CA LYS A 231 -10.76 5.53 16.78
C LYS A 231 -11.66 4.89 15.74
N TYR A 232 -11.30 5.01 14.47
CA TYR A 232 -11.94 4.26 13.41
C TYR A 232 -11.06 3.06 13.03
N THR A 233 -11.62 1.86 13.17
CA THR A 233 -10.91 0.61 12.91
C THR A 233 -11.47 -0.09 11.68
N ILE A 234 -10.60 -0.58 10.81
CA ILE A 234 -10.99 -1.30 9.58
C ILE A 234 -9.97 -2.40 9.27
N LYS A 235 -10.45 -3.57 8.82
CA LYS A 235 -9.58 -4.71 8.47
C LYS A 235 -8.70 -4.42 7.26
N ASP A 236 -9.28 -3.85 6.22
CA ASP A 236 -8.60 -3.51 4.98
C ASP A 236 -9.35 -2.40 4.24
N PHE A 237 -8.67 -1.69 3.36
CA PHE A 237 -9.24 -0.61 2.55
C PHE A 237 -8.50 -0.52 1.21
N LYS A 238 -9.01 0.23 0.24
CA LYS A 238 -8.37 0.41 -1.07
C LYS A 238 -7.25 1.47 -0.98
N TYR A 239 -7.61 2.67 -0.56
CA TYR A 239 -6.70 3.78 -0.31
C TYR A 239 -7.35 4.81 0.62
N TYR A 240 -6.57 5.70 1.21
CA TYR A 240 -7.08 6.94 1.78
C TYR A 240 -6.49 8.15 1.05
N VAL A 241 -7.21 9.26 1.10
CA VAL A 241 -6.74 10.53 0.52
C VAL A 241 -6.19 11.40 1.64
N GLU A 242 -4.89 11.71 1.57
CA GLU A 242 -4.25 12.63 2.48
C GLU A 242 -4.71 14.07 2.18
N ASN A 243 -5.14 14.75 3.24
CA ASN A 243 -5.69 16.09 3.17
C ASN A 243 -4.62 17.11 3.61
N THR A 244 -4.67 18.34 3.11
CA THR A 244 -3.62 19.36 3.38
C THR A 244 -3.46 19.71 4.86
N TRP A 245 -4.57 19.72 5.60
CA TRP A 245 -4.65 20.14 7.00
C TRP A 245 -4.51 18.96 7.98
N ASN A 246 -4.65 17.73 7.47
CA ASN A 246 -4.62 16.48 8.22
C ASN A 246 -5.56 16.51 9.43
N ASP A 247 -6.77 17.01 9.25
CA ASP A 247 -7.80 17.17 10.29
C ASP A 247 -8.99 16.18 10.12
N PHE A 248 -9.00 15.39 9.04
CA PHE A 248 -9.94 14.30 8.78
C PHE A 248 -9.36 13.28 7.80
N PHE A 249 -9.94 12.10 7.77
CA PHE A 249 -9.65 11.06 6.79
C PHE A 249 -10.85 10.85 5.86
N VAL A 250 -10.54 10.59 4.59
CA VAL A 250 -11.48 9.99 3.62
C VAL A 250 -10.89 8.68 3.18
N ILE A 251 -11.49 7.59 3.65
CA ILE A 251 -10.99 6.23 3.52
C ILE A 251 -11.88 5.51 2.51
N PHE A 252 -11.33 5.11 1.37
CA PHE A 252 -12.07 4.32 0.38
C PHE A 252 -11.95 2.85 0.74
N ASN A 253 -13.07 2.26 1.16
CA ASN A 253 -13.12 0.86 1.58
C ASN A 253 -12.99 -0.05 0.36
N ASP A 254 -13.71 0.28 -0.72
CA ASP A 254 -13.70 -0.41 -2.00
C ASP A 254 -13.96 0.59 -3.16
N SER A 255 -14.35 0.11 -4.35
CA SER A 255 -14.66 0.97 -5.51
C SER A 255 -15.95 1.79 -5.34
N ASN A 256 -16.84 1.38 -4.45
CA ASN A 256 -18.22 1.86 -4.35
C ASN A 256 -18.53 2.48 -2.99
N CYS A 257 -17.59 2.46 -2.04
CA CYS A 257 -17.82 2.92 -0.69
C CYS A 257 -16.62 3.68 -0.12
N PHE A 258 -16.89 4.80 0.54
CA PHE A 258 -15.90 5.51 1.36
C PHE A 258 -16.44 5.82 2.75
N THR A 259 -15.55 6.04 3.70
CA THR A 259 -15.84 6.51 5.06
C THR A 259 -15.18 7.87 5.28
N TYR A 260 -15.96 8.84 5.78
CA TYR A 260 -15.43 10.09 6.35
C TYR A 260 -15.18 9.89 7.85
N PHE A 261 -14.05 10.37 8.36
CA PHE A 261 -13.71 10.28 9.77
C PHE A 261 -12.92 11.51 10.24
N ASP A 262 -13.47 12.27 11.19
CA ASP A 262 -12.87 13.50 11.77
C ASP A 262 -12.66 13.41 13.29
N GLY A 263 -12.69 12.20 13.85
CA GLY A 263 -12.58 11.95 15.29
C GLY A 263 -13.91 12.02 16.04
N ARG A 264 -15.02 12.32 15.35
CA ARG A 264 -16.36 12.34 15.95
C ARG A 264 -17.22 11.20 15.41
N LYS A 265 -17.74 10.36 16.31
CA LYS A 265 -18.65 9.25 15.97
C LYS A 265 -19.87 9.72 15.18
N GLU A 266 -20.43 10.86 15.56
CA GLU A 266 -21.59 11.46 14.91
C GLU A 266 -21.35 11.77 13.42
N ASN A 267 -20.11 12.06 13.02
CA ASN A 267 -19.73 12.37 11.64
C ASN A 267 -19.20 11.16 10.87
N THR A 268 -18.89 10.07 11.57
CA THR A 268 -18.30 8.86 11.00
C THR A 268 -19.37 8.00 10.35
N PHE A 269 -19.34 7.90 9.02
CA PHE A 269 -20.32 7.11 8.27
C PHE A 269 -19.77 6.65 6.92
N SER A 270 -20.09 5.42 6.56
CA SER A 270 -19.74 4.83 5.26
C SER A 270 -20.82 5.15 4.22
N GLN A 271 -20.43 5.85 3.17
CA GLN A 271 -21.31 6.26 2.07
C GLN A 271 -21.09 5.39 0.86
N LYS A 272 -22.20 4.93 0.26
CA LYS A 272 -22.20 4.31 -1.05
C LYS A 272 -22.14 5.38 -2.13
N LEU A 273 -21.39 5.09 -3.18
CA LEU A 273 -21.35 5.86 -4.41
C LEU A 273 -22.43 5.27 -5.34
N ASP A 274 -23.30 6.13 -5.88
CA ASP A 274 -24.48 5.71 -6.67
C ASP A 274 -24.12 5.05 -8.00
N GLU A 275 -22.87 5.17 -8.45
CA GLU A 275 -22.39 4.62 -9.71
C GLU A 275 -21.37 3.49 -9.47
N LYS A 276 -21.45 2.44 -10.30
CA LYS A 276 -20.28 1.64 -10.62
C LYS A 276 -19.32 2.55 -11.39
N ILE A 277 -18.57 3.38 -10.65
CA ILE A 277 -17.41 4.06 -11.19
C ILE A 277 -16.37 2.96 -11.41
N SER A 278 -16.56 2.22 -12.51
CA SER A 278 -15.49 1.53 -13.20
C SER A 278 -14.48 2.61 -13.60
N ASP A 279 -13.17 2.44 -13.52
CA ASP A 279 -12.35 1.31 -13.15
C ASP A 279 -11.03 1.92 -12.65
N PHE A 280 -10.31 1.20 -11.79
CA PHE A 280 -8.92 1.46 -11.42
C PHE A 280 -8.62 2.77 -10.64
N TYR A 281 -8.99 3.95 -11.16
CA TYR A 281 -8.54 5.26 -10.68
C TYR A 281 -9.22 5.72 -9.37
N PRO A 282 -8.48 6.39 -8.47
CA PRO A 282 -9.01 6.91 -7.23
C PRO A 282 -9.73 8.25 -7.43
N PHE A 283 -10.66 8.53 -6.53
CA PHE A 283 -11.17 9.86 -6.32
C PHE A 283 -10.08 10.80 -5.81
N ARG A 284 -10.16 12.05 -6.25
CA ARG A 284 -9.38 13.16 -5.74
C ARG A 284 -10.24 13.99 -4.79
N LEU A 285 -9.60 14.57 -3.78
CA LEU A 285 -10.21 15.65 -3.00
C LEU A 285 -9.84 16.98 -3.64
N ASN A 286 -10.83 17.86 -3.83
CA ASN A 286 -10.51 19.28 -3.98
C ASN A 286 -10.03 19.79 -2.61
N LYS A 287 -8.95 20.59 -2.60
CA LYS A 287 -7.99 20.68 -1.49
C LYS A 287 -8.55 21.09 -0.13
N ASP A 288 -9.79 21.56 -0.01
CA ASP A 288 -10.27 22.17 1.22
C ASP A 288 -11.72 21.76 1.48
N LYS A 289 -11.95 21.19 2.67
CA LYS A 289 -13.27 21.05 3.26
C LYS A 289 -13.96 22.42 3.22
N ILE A 290 -15.07 22.53 2.49
CA ILE A 290 -15.85 23.78 2.39
C ILE A 290 -16.91 23.74 3.48
N SER A 291 -16.60 24.32 4.64
CA SER A 291 -17.47 24.29 5.83
C SER A 291 -17.78 22.85 6.27
N ASN A 292 -19.02 22.38 6.16
CA ASN A 292 -19.45 21.03 6.50
C ASN A 292 -19.55 20.09 5.28
N LYS A 293 -18.79 20.39 4.21
CA LYS A 293 -18.81 19.62 2.97
C LYS A 293 -17.40 19.22 2.54
N ILE A 294 -17.29 18.04 1.94
CA ILE A 294 -16.12 17.65 1.16
C ILE A 294 -16.54 17.45 -0.30
N LEU A 295 -15.62 17.76 -1.20
CA LEU A 295 -15.80 17.62 -2.64
C LEU A 295 -14.94 16.46 -3.13
N LEU A 296 -15.60 15.41 -3.61
CA LEU A 296 -14.98 14.22 -4.18
C LEU A 296 -15.10 14.30 -5.70
N ILE A 297 -13.95 14.24 -6.38
CA ILE A 297 -13.88 14.36 -7.84
C ILE A 297 -13.33 13.02 -8.39
N PRO A 298 -14.11 12.23 -9.12
CA PRO A 298 -13.61 11.04 -9.81
C PRO A 298 -12.57 11.43 -10.87
N PHE A 299 -11.57 10.58 -11.09
CA PHE A 299 -10.45 10.90 -12.00
C PHE A 299 -10.87 10.97 -13.49
N ASN A 300 -11.85 10.15 -13.89
CA ASN A 300 -12.25 9.94 -15.29
C ASN A 300 -13.74 10.26 -15.55
N ASN A 301 -14.34 11.15 -14.78
CA ASN A 301 -15.76 11.48 -14.94
C ASN A 301 -15.96 12.97 -14.65
N ASP A 302 -16.79 13.63 -15.45
CA ASP A 302 -17.08 15.06 -15.37
C ASP A 302 -18.02 15.42 -14.21
N SER A 303 -18.62 14.41 -13.57
CA SER A 303 -19.44 14.61 -12.37
C SER A 303 -18.60 14.87 -11.13
N LEU A 304 -19.18 15.62 -10.19
CA LEU A 304 -18.58 15.87 -8.88
C LEU A 304 -19.53 15.46 -7.76
N TYR A 305 -18.98 14.99 -6.65
CA TYR A 305 -19.75 14.52 -5.52
C TYR A 305 -19.53 15.43 -4.32
N VAL A 306 -20.63 15.99 -3.80
CA VAL A 306 -20.63 16.80 -2.59
C VAL A 306 -21.15 15.95 -1.43
N TYR A 307 -20.25 15.61 -0.51
CA TYR A 307 -20.64 14.95 0.74
C TYR A 307 -20.87 15.99 1.84
N LYS A 308 -22.11 16.07 2.33
CA LYS A 308 -22.51 16.93 3.45
C LYS A 308 -22.33 16.15 4.76
N ILE A 309 -21.28 16.46 5.50
CA ILE A 309 -20.81 15.73 6.70
C ILE A 309 -21.95 15.57 7.73
N ASN A 310 -22.51 16.68 8.22
CA ASN A 310 -23.54 16.65 9.28
C ASN A 310 -24.84 15.97 8.85
N LYS A 311 -25.13 15.96 7.54
CA LYS A 311 -26.35 15.32 6.99
C LYS A 311 -26.10 13.87 6.58
N LYS A 312 -24.85 13.41 6.58
CA LYS A 312 -24.44 12.10 6.04
C LYS A 312 -25.07 11.85 4.68
N LEU A 313 -25.03 12.87 3.82
CA LEU A 313 -25.70 12.85 2.53
C LEU A 313 -24.68 13.13 1.44
N LEU A 314 -24.51 12.15 0.55
CA LEU A 314 -23.80 12.32 -0.70
C LEU A 314 -24.75 12.86 -1.76
N GLN A 315 -24.30 13.85 -2.53
CA GLN A 315 -25.04 14.38 -3.67
C GLN A 315 -24.12 14.42 -4.89
N LYS A 316 -24.53 13.75 -5.97
CA LYS A 316 -23.91 13.92 -7.29
C LYS A 316 -24.36 15.25 -7.89
N ILE A 317 -23.43 15.98 -8.49
CA ILE A 317 -23.71 17.15 -9.32
C ILE A 317 -23.15 16.82 -10.70
N GLU A 318 -24.02 16.92 -11.69
CA GLU A 318 -23.73 16.68 -13.12
C GLU A 318 -23.41 17.99 -13.85
#